data_AF-A0A1D2TTA3-F1
#
_entry.id   AF-A0A1D2TTA3-F1
#
_cell.length_a   1.000
_cell.length_b   1.000
_cell.length_c   1.000
_cell.angle_alpha   90.00
_cell.angle_beta   90.00
_cell.angle_gamma   90.00
#
_symmetry.space_group_name_H-M   'P 1'
#
loop_
_entity.id
_entity.type
_entity.pdbx_description
1 polymer ?
#
loop_
_entity_poly.entity_id
_entity_poly.type
_entity_poly.pdbx_seq_one_letter_code
_entity_poly.pdbx_strand_id
1 'polypeptide(L)'
;MFNIFKKKPAKSPAQKIEDIIDILERGGVIRGTQIPVQTKASQAGRQVSASDHLYFAVRSVAADGRQHVMQYAFVDDRGNVALSAFVRSASPAALFGGSAAEDVSVDPMEESEFAALAMRLCRGATLVAFHRVLQSGLLPPAAVKSAAGVECVWRRFQAVARRKGIRLSRHEPLALNDCLQKLGMPLLQTDDAAMRALAIRNLWRRLDTIE
;
A
#
# COMPACT_ATOMS: atom_id res chain seq x y z
N MET A 1 -56.68 -27.40 -22.79
CA MET A 1 -55.25 -27.45 -23.18
C MET A 1 -54.82 -26.01 -23.46
N PHE A 2 -54.15 -25.33 -22.53
CA PHE A 2 -52.68 -25.29 -22.31
C PHE A 2 -51.92 -24.79 -23.56
N ASN A 3 -51.04 -23.78 -23.56
CA ASN A 3 -50.65 -22.78 -22.57
C ASN A 3 -49.88 -21.66 -23.33
N ILE A 4 -50.18 -20.39 -23.08
CA ILE A 4 -49.52 -19.23 -23.71
C ILE A 4 -48.26 -18.87 -22.91
N PHE A 5 -47.06 -19.19 -23.43
CA PHE A 5 -45.82 -18.74 -22.81
C PHE A 5 -45.43 -17.34 -23.32
N LYS A 6 -45.75 -16.33 -22.50
CA LYS A 6 -45.23 -14.97 -22.59
C LYS A 6 -43.69 -14.98 -22.50
N LYS A 7 -43.00 -14.50 -23.54
CA LYS A 7 -41.57 -14.16 -23.47
C LYS A 7 -41.39 -13.05 -22.43
N LYS A 8 -40.64 -13.32 -21.35
CA LYS A 8 -40.21 -12.29 -20.39
C LYS A 8 -39.21 -11.34 -21.09
N PRO A 9 -39.32 -10.02 -20.90
CA PRO A 9 -38.36 -9.08 -21.46
C PRO A 9 -36.99 -9.31 -20.80
N ALA A 10 -35.94 -9.36 -21.62
CA ALA A 10 -34.57 -9.42 -21.15
C ALA A 10 -34.22 -8.10 -20.44
N LYS A 11 -33.93 -8.16 -19.14
CA LYS A 11 -33.47 -7.01 -18.35
C LYS A 11 -32.19 -6.44 -18.97
N SER A 12 -32.17 -5.12 -19.18
CA SER A 12 -31.00 -4.41 -19.72
C SER A 12 -29.82 -4.50 -18.72
N PRO A 13 -28.57 -4.41 -19.20
CA PRO A 13 -27.38 -4.50 -18.34
C PRO A 13 -27.33 -3.46 -17.22
N ALA A 14 -28.01 -2.31 -17.37
CA ALA A 14 -28.10 -1.27 -16.34
C ALA A 14 -28.90 -1.73 -15.11
N GLN A 15 -30.05 -2.40 -15.32
CA GLN A 15 -30.88 -2.94 -14.23
C GLN A 15 -30.16 -4.01 -13.40
N LYS A 16 -29.18 -4.72 -13.97
CA LYS A 16 -28.41 -5.73 -13.25
C LYS A 16 -27.33 -5.15 -12.35
N ILE A 17 -26.85 -3.94 -12.62
CA ILE A 17 -25.82 -3.28 -11.80
C ILE A 17 -26.47 -2.66 -10.56
N GLU A 18 -27.64 -2.03 -10.73
CA GLU A 18 -28.44 -1.51 -9.62
C GLU A 18 -28.85 -2.62 -8.64
N ASP A 19 -29.25 -3.79 -9.15
CA ASP A 19 -29.58 -4.97 -8.34
C ASP A 19 -28.37 -5.49 -7.53
N ILE A 20 -27.12 -5.33 -8.02
CA ILE A 20 -25.89 -5.75 -7.31
C ILE A 20 -25.53 -4.75 -6.21
N ILE A 21 -25.69 -3.44 -6.47
CA ILE A 21 -25.43 -2.39 -5.49
C ILE A 21 -26.40 -2.52 -4.31
N ASP A 22 -27.69 -2.77 -4.58
CA ASP A 22 -28.72 -2.94 -3.54
C ASP A 22 -28.49 -4.20 -2.67
N ILE A 23 -27.84 -5.26 -3.21
CA ILE A 23 -27.44 -6.45 -2.44
C ILE A 23 -26.25 -6.15 -1.52
N LEU A 24 -25.27 -5.37 -1.98
CA LEU A 24 -24.08 -5.01 -1.20
C LEU A 24 -24.40 -4.00 -0.10
N GLU A 25 -25.30 -3.04 -0.36
CA GLU A 25 -25.75 -2.07 0.65
C GLU A 25 -26.59 -2.73 1.77
N ARG A 26 -27.23 -3.87 1.50
CA ARG A 26 -27.97 -4.66 2.51
C ARG A 26 -27.13 -5.73 3.20
N GLY A 27 -25.81 -5.73 3.02
CA GLY A 27 -24.89 -6.65 3.70
C GLY A 27 -24.90 -8.09 3.16
N GLY A 28 -25.39 -8.31 1.93
CA GLY A 28 -25.36 -9.60 1.27
C GLY A 28 -23.97 -9.96 0.72
N VAL A 29 -23.60 -11.24 0.78
CA VAL A 29 -22.34 -11.76 0.22
C VAL A 29 -22.61 -12.44 -1.13
N ILE A 30 -21.95 -11.98 -2.19
CA ILE A 30 -22.02 -12.59 -3.53
C ILE A 30 -20.95 -13.70 -3.62
N ARG A 31 -21.38 -14.96 -3.79
CA ARG A 31 -20.46 -16.10 -4.00
C ARG A 31 -19.93 -16.12 -5.43
N GLY A 32 -18.62 -16.34 -5.57
CA GLY A 32 -17.80 -16.07 -6.76
C GLY A 32 -18.02 -16.90 -8.02
N THR A 33 -19.22 -17.44 -8.28
CA THR A 33 -19.52 -18.21 -9.50
C THR A 33 -20.49 -17.51 -10.47
N GLN A 34 -20.80 -16.22 -10.25
CA GLN A 34 -21.69 -15.44 -11.14
C GLN A 34 -21.10 -14.09 -11.61
N ILE A 35 -19.79 -14.02 -11.80
CA ILE A 35 -19.17 -12.84 -12.45
C ILE A 35 -19.10 -13.13 -13.96
N PRO A 36 -19.89 -12.46 -14.82
CA PRO A 36 -19.73 -12.60 -16.25
C PRO A 36 -18.37 -12.02 -16.66
N VAL A 37 -17.60 -12.81 -17.42
CA VAL A 37 -16.36 -12.39 -18.07
C VAL A 37 -16.70 -11.25 -19.05
N GLN A 38 -16.56 -10.00 -18.59
CA GLN A 38 -16.61 -8.83 -19.48
C GLN A 38 -15.23 -8.57 -20.06
N THR A 39 -15.02 -9.12 -21.26
CA THR A 39 -14.15 -8.58 -22.29
C THR A 39 -14.53 -7.15 -22.62
N LYS A 40 -13.81 -6.20 -22.02
CA LYS A 40 -13.23 -5.00 -22.64
C LYS A 40 -12.69 -4.16 -21.50
N ALA A 41 -11.37 -3.94 -21.53
CA ALA A 41 -10.70 -3.02 -20.64
C ALA A 41 -11.35 -1.63 -20.79
N SER A 42 -12.30 -1.32 -19.90
CA SER A 42 -12.54 0.06 -19.55
C SER A 42 -11.26 0.54 -18.88
N GLN A 43 -10.64 1.57 -19.43
CA GLN A 43 -9.65 2.35 -18.73
C GLN A 43 -10.32 2.79 -17.42
N ALA A 44 -10.08 2.04 -16.35
CA ALA A 44 -10.48 2.45 -15.01
C ALA A 44 -9.82 3.81 -14.79
N GLY A 45 -10.65 4.84 -14.83
CA GLY A 45 -10.25 6.22 -14.68
C GLY A 45 -9.39 6.34 -13.43
N ARG A 46 -8.22 6.92 -13.61
CA ARG A 46 -7.27 7.26 -12.56
C ARG A 46 -7.99 8.10 -11.49
N GLN A 47 -8.43 7.49 -10.40
CA GLN A 47 -8.65 8.21 -9.15
C GLN A 47 -7.35 8.17 -8.33
N VAL A 48 -6.35 8.90 -8.83
CA VAL A 48 -5.29 9.42 -7.97
C VAL A 48 -5.88 10.70 -7.39
N SER A 49 -6.22 10.67 -6.10
CA SER A 49 -6.66 11.85 -5.36
C SER A 49 -5.67 12.99 -5.54
N ALA A 50 -6.18 14.22 -5.61
CA ALA A 50 -5.48 15.49 -5.77
C ALA A 50 -4.58 15.83 -4.57
N SER A 51 -3.50 15.07 -4.43
CA SER A 51 -2.49 15.22 -3.39
C SER A 51 -1.31 14.33 -3.80
N ASP A 52 -0.16 14.96 -4.03
CA ASP A 52 0.95 14.41 -4.80
C ASP A 52 1.72 13.28 -4.12
N HIS A 53 1.36 12.88 -2.88
CA HIS A 53 2.16 11.94 -2.10
C HIS A 53 1.66 10.51 -2.13
N LEU A 54 2.61 9.58 -2.17
CA LEU A 54 2.40 8.16 -2.00
C LEU A 54 3.28 7.68 -0.85
N TYR A 55 2.67 7.30 0.27
CA TYR A 55 3.37 6.84 1.46
C TYR A 55 3.62 5.34 1.35
N PHE A 56 4.83 4.89 1.63
CA PHE A 56 5.15 3.48 1.45
C PHE A 56 6.05 2.91 2.55
N ALA A 57 5.91 1.61 2.74
CA ALA A 57 6.78 0.81 3.59
C ALA A 57 7.00 -0.57 2.97
N VAL A 58 8.19 -1.09 3.23
CA VAL A 58 8.65 -2.40 2.78
C VAL A 58 9.24 -3.14 3.98
N ARG A 59 8.91 -4.42 4.12
CA ARG A 59 9.51 -5.32 5.11
C ARG A 59 9.84 -6.69 4.50
N SER A 60 10.80 -7.38 5.10
CA SER A 60 11.05 -8.80 4.82
C SER A 60 10.10 -9.66 5.65
N VAL A 61 9.59 -10.73 5.06
CA VAL A 61 8.58 -11.63 5.68
C VAL A 61 9.12 -13.05 5.80
N ALA A 62 9.72 -13.56 4.72
CA ALA A 62 10.30 -14.88 4.65
C ALA A 62 11.65 -14.84 3.93
N ALA A 63 12.59 -15.66 4.37
CA ALA A 63 13.85 -15.93 3.68
C ALA A 63 14.10 -17.44 3.65
N ASP A 64 14.08 -18.05 2.47
CA ASP A 64 14.52 -19.43 2.29
C ASP A 64 15.65 -19.44 1.26
N GLY A 65 16.91 -19.49 1.74
CA GLY A 65 18.19 -19.81 1.06
C GLY A 65 18.54 -19.14 -0.29
N ARG A 66 17.59 -19.01 -1.20
CA ARG A 66 17.64 -18.44 -2.54
C ARG A 66 16.52 -17.44 -2.85
N GLN A 67 15.46 -17.36 -2.05
CA GLN A 67 14.32 -16.47 -2.29
C GLN A 67 13.92 -15.70 -1.03
N HIS A 68 13.64 -14.41 -1.20
CA HIS A 68 13.07 -13.54 -0.17
C HIS A 68 11.64 -13.15 -0.54
N VAL A 69 10.75 -13.22 0.44
CA VAL A 69 9.41 -12.63 0.32
C VAL A 69 9.41 -11.29 1.03
N MET A 70 9.15 -10.25 0.25
CA MET A 70 9.05 -8.89 0.72
C MET A 70 7.58 -8.46 0.68
N GLN A 71 7.11 -7.81 1.74
CA GLN A 71 5.80 -7.17 1.74
C GLN A 71 5.96 -5.68 1.45
N TYR A 72 5.29 -5.22 0.40
CA TYR A 72 5.23 -3.82 -0.01
C TYR A 72 3.83 -3.29 0.26
N ALA A 73 3.74 -2.07 0.76
CA ALA A 73 2.47 -1.37 0.81
C ALA A 73 2.61 0.11 0.46
N PHE A 74 1.58 0.61 -0.21
CA PHE A 74 1.45 1.99 -0.65
C PHE A 74 0.10 2.54 -0.21
N VAL A 75 0.13 3.73 0.34
CA VAL A 75 -1.02 4.44 0.88
C VAL A 75 -1.08 5.82 0.26
N ASP A 76 -2.26 6.23 -0.18
CA ASP A 76 -2.48 7.58 -0.71
C ASP A 76 -2.66 8.61 0.41
N ASP A 77 -2.66 9.88 0.05
CA ASP A 77 -2.94 10.99 0.95
C ASP A 77 -4.34 10.99 1.59
N ARG A 78 -5.31 10.18 1.12
CA ARG A 78 -6.61 9.98 1.79
C ARG A 78 -6.55 8.89 2.86
N GLY A 79 -5.50 8.07 2.87
CA GLY A 79 -5.36 6.92 3.75
C GLY A 79 -5.91 5.64 3.13
N ASN A 80 -6.19 5.62 1.83
CA ASN A 80 -6.54 4.40 1.12
C ASN A 80 -5.27 3.60 0.83
N VAL A 81 -5.34 2.29 1.02
CA VAL A 81 -4.28 1.37 0.60
C VAL A 81 -4.37 1.20 -0.91
N ALA A 82 -3.44 1.82 -1.64
CA ALA A 82 -3.40 1.77 -3.10
C ALA A 82 -2.83 0.45 -3.63
N LEU A 83 -1.92 -0.17 -2.87
CA LEU A 83 -1.36 -1.49 -3.16
C LEU A 83 -0.83 -2.10 -1.86
N SER A 84 -1.08 -3.40 -1.64
CA SER A 84 -0.43 -4.22 -0.62
C SER A 84 -0.13 -5.58 -1.27
N ALA A 85 1.15 -5.95 -1.34
CA ALA A 85 1.57 -7.14 -2.06
C ALA A 85 2.76 -7.82 -1.38
N PHE A 86 2.71 -9.16 -1.35
CA PHE A 86 3.88 -10.00 -1.10
C PHE A 86 4.53 -10.31 -2.43
N VAL A 87 5.85 -10.11 -2.53
CA VAL A 87 6.59 -10.22 -3.79
C VAL A 87 7.81 -11.10 -3.57
N ARG A 88 8.03 -12.07 -4.47
CA ARG A 88 9.28 -12.81 -4.53
C ARG A 88 10.35 -11.88 -5.05
N SER A 89 11.44 -11.75 -4.32
CA SER A 89 12.57 -10.93 -4.72
C SER A 89 13.86 -11.74 -4.66
N ALA A 90 14.69 -11.57 -5.70
CA ALA A 90 16.08 -12.01 -5.68
C ALA A 90 16.98 -11.14 -4.79
N SER A 91 16.39 -10.24 -4.00
CA SER A 91 17.07 -9.20 -3.20
C SER A 91 18.22 -9.75 -2.33
N PRO A 92 19.31 -8.98 -2.15
CA PRO A 92 20.37 -9.26 -1.18
C PRO A 92 19.90 -9.11 0.28
N ALA A 93 18.60 -9.12 0.57
CA ALA A 93 18.05 -9.05 1.93
C ALA A 93 18.63 -10.13 2.86
N ALA A 94 19.14 -11.25 2.32
CA ALA A 94 19.95 -12.25 3.03
C ALA A 94 21.16 -11.65 3.78
N LEU A 95 21.73 -10.54 3.29
CA LEU A 95 22.90 -9.88 3.87
C LEU A 95 22.54 -8.92 5.02
N PHE A 96 21.27 -8.48 5.13
CA PHE A 96 20.87 -7.39 6.04
C PHE A 96 19.68 -7.72 6.95
N GLY A 97 19.02 -8.87 6.79
CA GLY A 97 17.87 -9.28 7.59
C GLY A 97 18.07 -10.66 8.21
N GLY A 98 17.90 -10.75 9.53
CA GLY A 98 17.76 -12.04 10.21
C GLY A 98 16.56 -12.83 9.67
N SER A 99 16.61 -14.15 9.82
CA SER A 99 15.58 -15.09 9.36
C SER A 99 14.22 -14.78 10.01
N ALA A 100 13.40 -13.95 9.38
CA ALA A 100 11.96 -13.96 9.60
C ALA A 100 11.41 -15.09 8.72
N ALA A 101 10.78 -16.09 9.32
CA ALA A 101 10.04 -17.12 8.64
C ALA A 101 8.61 -17.05 9.16
N GLU A 102 7.82 -16.12 8.62
CA GLU A 102 6.38 -16.17 8.80
C GLU A 102 5.80 -17.22 7.83
N ASP A 103 4.81 -17.99 8.28
CA ASP A 103 4.12 -18.96 7.45
C ASP A 103 3.16 -18.22 6.51
N VAL A 104 3.67 -17.84 5.33
CA VAL A 104 2.93 -17.05 4.36
C VAL A 104 1.97 -17.97 3.61
N SER A 105 0.68 -17.93 3.95
CA SER A 105 -0.39 -18.68 3.28
C SER A 105 -0.77 -18.14 1.89
N VAL A 106 -0.10 -17.07 1.45
CA VAL A 106 -0.36 -16.34 0.20
C VAL A 106 0.78 -16.60 -0.78
N ASP A 107 0.44 -17.00 -2.00
CA ASP A 107 1.44 -17.13 -3.07
C ASP A 107 1.98 -15.74 -3.46
N PRO A 108 3.28 -15.45 -3.27
CA PRO A 108 3.82 -14.13 -3.54
C PRO A 108 3.90 -13.85 -5.04
N MET A 109 3.61 -12.60 -5.41
CA MET A 109 3.67 -12.08 -6.77
C MET A 109 5.09 -12.14 -7.33
N GLU A 110 5.21 -12.34 -8.64
CA GLU A 110 6.48 -12.31 -9.35
C GLU A 110 7.06 -10.88 -9.43
N GLU A 111 8.39 -10.77 -9.34
CA GLU A 111 9.08 -9.47 -9.28
C GLU A 111 8.79 -8.59 -10.50
N SER A 112 8.69 -9.21 -11.69
CA SER A 112 8.44 -8.50 -12.95
C SER A 112 7.03 -7.90 -13.04
N GLU A 113 6.02 -8.61 -12.53
CA GLU A 113 4.64 -8.13 -12.46
C GLU A 113 4.52 -6.98 -11.47
N PHE A 114 5.14 -7.14 -10.30
CA PHE A 114 5.22 -6.08 -9.30
C PHE A 114 5.91 -4.83 -9.85
N ALA A 115 7.02 -4.97 -10.58
CA ALA A 115 7.73 -3.84 -11.17
C ALA A 115 6.85 -3.02 -12.13
N ALA A 116 6.03 -3.69 -12.95
CA ALA A 116 5.10 -3.01 -13.86
C ALA A 116 4.01 -2.23 -13.11
N LEU A 117 3.45 -2.82 -12.04
CA LEU A 117 2.44 -2.17 -11.20
C LEU A 117 3.02 -0.99 -10.42
N ALA A 118 4.14 -1.21 -9.73
CA ALA A 118 4.83 -0.18 -8.95
C ALA A 118 5.24 1.01 -9.83
N MET A 119 5.76 0.76 -11.04
CA MET A 119 6.09 1.83 -11.98
C MET A 119 4.90 2.72 -12.34
N ARG A 120 3.74 2.11 -12.59
CA ARG A 120 2.51 2.83 -12.93
C ARG A 120 1.98 3.60 -11.73
N LEU A 121 2.01 2.98 -10.55
CA LEU A 121 1.54 3.57 -9.30
C LEU A 121 2.38 4.77 -8.88
N CYS A 122 3.70 4.67 -8.95
CA CYS A 122 4.62 5.72 -8.54
C CYS A 122 4.72 6.88 -9.55
N ARG A 123 4.16 6.74 -10.75
CA ARG A 123 4.37 7.72 -11.84
C ARG A 123 3.88 9.12 -11.47
N GLY A 124 4.81 10.06 -11.39
CA GLY A 124 4.55 11.46 -11.08
C GLY A 124 4.16 11.74 -9.63
N ALA A 125 4.24 10.74 -8.74
CA ALA A 125 3.99 10.92 -7.31
C ALA A 125 5.29 11.24 -6.56
N THR A 126 5.18 11.97 -5.47
CA THR A 126 6.22 12.13 -4.46
C THR A 126 6.14 10.97 -3.48
N LEU A 127 7.16 10.11 -3.47
CA LEU A 127 7.18 8.94 -2.60
C LEU A 127 7.67 9.33 -1.20
N VAL A 128 6.96 8.92 -0.16
CA VAL A 128 7.28 9.27 1.22
C VAL A 128 7.53 8.00 2.04
N ALA A 129 8.70 7.88 2.67
CA ALA A 129 9.06 6.77 3.54
C ALA A 129 9.76 7.23 4.83
N PHE A 130 9.75 6.39 5.87
CA PHE A 130 10.43 6.70 7.13
C PHE A 130 11.96 6.70 6.96
N HIS A 131 12.57 5.64 6.42
CA HIS A 131 13.99 5.59 6.07
C HIS A 131 14.20 5.56 4.56
N ARG A 132 14.19 6.74 3.93
CA ARG A 132 14.19 6.90 2.49
C ARG A 132 15.20 6.02 1.74
N VAL A 133 16.48 6.10 2.10
CA VAL A 133 17.56 5.41 1.36
C VAL A 133 17.40 3.89 1.41
N LEU A 134 17.04 3.35 2.58
CA LEU A 134 16.84 1.91 2.76
C LEU A 134 15.58 1.43 2.06
N GLN A 135 14.51 2.24 2.08
CA GLN A 135 13.21 1.85 1.56
C GLN A 135 13.12 2.04 0.04
N SER A 136 13.66 3.13 -0.52
CA SER A 136 13.69 3.35 -1.97
C SER A 136 14.62 2.39 -2.69
N GLY A 137 15.69 1.92 -2.02
CA GLY A 137 16.58 0.91 -2.58
C GLY A 137 15.93 -0.47 -2.76
N LEU A 138 14.81 -0.71 -2.09
CA LEU A 138 14.03 -1.95 -2.21
C LEU A 138 12.92 -1.85 -3.26
N LEU A 139 12.64 -0.66 -3.79
CA LEU A 139 11.67 -0.51 -4.87
C LEU A 139 12.30 -0.86 -6.22
N PRO A 140 11.50 -1.38 -7.18
CA PRO A 140 11.95 -1.57 -8.54
C PRO A 140 12.53 -0.27 -9.11
N PRO A 141 13.73 -0.28 -9.74
CA PRO A 141 14.37 0.93 -10.22
C PRO A 141 13.50 1.78 -11.16
N ALA A 142 12.64 1.13 -11.95
CA ALA A 142 11.69 1.81 -12.84
C ALA A 142 10.62 2.60 -12.06
N ALA A 143 10.20 2.13 -10.89
CA ALA A 143 9.22 2.83 -10.04
C ALA A 143 9.82 4.06 -9.37
N VAL A 144 11.07 3.97 -8.89
CA VAL A 144 11.78 5.12 -8.33
C VAL A 144 12.04 6.19 -9.39
N LYS A 145 12.43 5.78 -10.61
CA LYS A 145 12.66 6.71 -11.73
C LYS A 145 11.39 7.36 -12.27
N SER A 146 10.22 6.73 -12.12
CA SER A 146 8.95 7.30 -12.57
C SER A 146 8.33 8.28 -11.57
N ALA A 147 8.79 8.27 -10.32
CA ALA A 147 8.36 9.21 -9.29
C ALA A 147 8.82 10.64 -9.55
N ALA A 148 8.04 11.62 -9.08
CA ALA A 148 8.42 13.04 -9.11
C ALA A 148 9.55 13.35 -8.11
N GLY A 149 9.58 12.62 -7.00
CA GLY A 149 10.59 12.78 -5.96
C GLY A 149 10.47 11.72 -4.87
N VAL A 150 11.42 11.69 -3.95
CA VAL A 150 11.38 10.81 -2.79
C VAL A 150 11.80 11.58 -1.54
N GLU A 151 10.94 11.55 -0.52
CA GLU A 151 11.08 12.27 0.74
C GLU A 151 11.23 11.33 1.94
N CYS A 152 11.66 11.91 3.06
CA CYS A 152 12.03 11.17 4.26
C CYS A 152 11.36 11.73 5.50
N VAL A 153 10.39 10.99 6.05
CA VAL A 153 9.66 11.41 7.26
C VAL A 153 10.59 11.50 8.47
N TRP A 154 11.55 10.58 8.61
CA TRP A 154 12.53 10.61 9.69
C TRP A 154 13.37 11.89 9.70
N ARG A 155 13.77 12.38 8.51
CA ARG A 155 14.53 13.63 8.39
C ARG A 155 13.67 14.84 8.75
N ARG A 156 12.42 14.83 8.29
CA ARG A 156 11.46 15.89 8.60
C ARG A 156 11.13 15.96 10.09
N PHE A 157 10.89 14.80 10.72
CA PHE A 157 10.67 14.71 12.16
C PHE A 157 11.85 15.29 12.95
N GLN A 158 13.10 14.97 12.60
CA GLN A 158 14.26 15.55 13.28
C GLN A 158 14.34 17.07 13.16
N ALA A 159 13.99 17.63 12.00
CA ALA A 159 13.96 19.08 11.83
C ALA A 159 12.91 19.73 12.75
N VAL A 160 11.72 19.11 12.86
CA VAL A 160 10.68 19.55 13.82
C VAL A 160 11.14 19.38 15.26
N ALA A 161 11.71 18.23 15.61
CA ALA A 161 12.19 17.93 16.96
C ALA A 161 13.24 18.95 17.43
N ARG A 162 14.19 19.33 16.56
CA ARG A 162 15.18 20.38 16.84
C ARG A 162 14.52 21.73 17.09
N ARG A 163 13.55 22.12 16.25
CA ARG A 163 12.84 23.40 16.39
C ARG A 163 11.97 23.48 17.65
N LYS A 164 11.36 22.38 18.05
CA LYS A 164 10.44 22.30 19.22
C LYS A 164 11.12 21.82 20.51
N GLY A 165 12.44 21.64 20.51
CA GLY A 165 13.20 21.20 21.69
C GLY A 165 12.90 19.77 22.14
N ILE A 166 12.39 18.90 21.27
CA ILE A 166 12.13 17.49 21.59
C ILE A 166 13.47 16.77 21.73
N ARG A 167 13.71 16.20 22.91
CA ARG A 167 14.94 15.43 23.18
C ARG A 167 14.90 14.09 22.46
N LEU A 168 15.90 13.86 21.61
CA LEU A 168 16.15 12.59 20.93
C LEU A 168 17.36 11.90 21.57
N SER A 169 17.30 10.57 21.67
CA SER A 169 18.46 9.78 22.09
C SER A 169 19.60 9.98 21.09
N ARG A 170 20.84 10.10 21.59
CA ARG A 170 22.05 10.19 20.75
C ARG A 170 22.64 8.82 20.42
N HIS A 171 22.24 7.77 21.16
CA HIS A 171 22.88 6.46 21.12
C HIS A 171 22.03 5.38 20.45
N GLU A 172 20.74 5.66 20.25
CA GLU A 172 19.80 4.70 19.67
C GLU A 172 19.27 5.20 18.32
N PRO A 173 19.14 4.31 17.31
CA PRO A 173 18.51 4.67 16.07
C PRO A 173 17.03 4.99 16.31
N LEU A 174 16.62 6.19 15.92
CA LEU A 174 15.25 6.65 16.08
C LEU A 174 14.29 5.85 15.17
N ALA A 175 13.43 5.04 15.78
CA ALA A 175 12.43 4.23 15.11
C ALA A 175 11.12 5.00 14.87
N LEU A 176 10.24 4.41 14.05
CA LEU A 176 8.92 4.99 13.76
C LEU A 176 8.07 5.10 15.04
N ASN A 177 8.02 4.04 15.86
CA ASN A 177 7.28 4.07 17.13
C ASN A 177 7.81 5.12 18.10
N ASP A 178 9.11 5.41 18.13
CA ASP A 178 9.65 6.50 18.94
C ASP A 178 9.09 7.86 18.49
N CYS A 179 9.02 8.10 17.18
CA CYS A 179 8.45 9.33 16.63
C CYS A 179 6.97 9.47 16.98
N LEU A 180 6.20 8.37 16.84
CA LEU A 180 4.79 8.34 17.20
C LEU A 180 4.60 8.63 18.70
N GLN A 181 5.39 7.97 19.55
CA GLN A 181 5.35 8.15 21.00
C GLN A 181 5.65 9.59 21.41
N LYS A 182 6.70 10.22 20.84
CA LYS A 182 7.08 11.60 21.14
C LYS A 182 6.01 12.63 20.75
N LEU A 183 5.11 12.29 19.83
CA LEU A 183 3.99 13.14 19.41
C LEU A 183 2.65 12.72 20.04
N GLY A 184 2.65 11.74 20.96
CA GLY A 184 1.43 11.22 21.59
C GLY A 184 0.49 10.51 20.61
N MET A 185 1.03 9.95 19.53
CA MET A 185 0.27 9.23 18.51
C MET A 185 0.16 7.74 18.86
N PRO A 186 -0.88 7.03 18.38
CA PRO A 186 -0.99 5.58 18.57
C PRO A 186 0.23 4.83 18.06
N LEU A 187 0.74 3.89 18.86
CA LEU A 187 1.89 3.06 18.52
C LEU A 187 1.46 1.89 17.63
N LEU A 188 2.33 1.50 16.71
CA LEU A 188 2.15 0.30 15.90
C LEU A 188 2.34 -0.95 16.77
N GLN A 189 1.36 -1.84 16.73
CA GLN A 189 1.38 -3.16 17.39
C GLN A 189 1.70 -4.29 16.40
N THR A 190 1.99 -3.95 15.15
CA THR A 190 2.25 -4.89 14.06
C THR A 190 3.34 -4.34 13.16
N ASP A 191 4.10 -5.25 12.57
CA ASP A 191 5.11 -4.94 11.57
C ASP A 191 4.54 -4.85 10.15
N ASP A 192 3.25 -5.13 9.96
CA ASP A 192 2.57 -5.09 8.66
C ASP A 192 2.89 -3.83 7.85
N ALA A 193 3.28 -4.02 6.58
CA ALA A 193 3.73 -2.93 5.73
C ALA A 193 2.64 -1.86 5.50
N ALA A 194 1.37 -2.25 5.37
CA ALA A 194 0.29 -1.31 5.13
C ALA A 194 0.01 -0.46 6.38
N MET A 195 0.01 -1.08 7.56
CA MET A 195 -0.11 -0.36 8.83
C MET A 195 1.06 0.60 9.05
N ARG A 196 2.28 0.20 8.69
CA ARG A 196 3.45 1.08 8.72
C ARG A 196 3.31 2.25 7.75
N ALA A 197 2.88 2.01 6.50
CA ALA A 197 2.65 3.07 5.52
C ALA A 197 1.56 4.07 5.96
N LEU A 198 0.48 3.58 6.58
CA LEU A 198 -0.56 4.42 7.20
C LEU A 198 -0.01 5.27 8.34
N ALA A 199 0.82 4.70 9.21
CA ALA A 199 1.46 5.44 10.30
C ALA A 199 2.44 6.50 9.76
N ILE A 200 3.18 6.21 8.69
CA ILE A 200 4.06 7.16 8.00
C ILE A 200 3.25 8.33 7.45
N ARG A 201 2.11 8.07 6.78
CA ARG A 201 1.18 9.11 6.33
C ARG A 201 0.70 9.97 7.50
N ASN A 202 0.20 9.35 8.56
CA ASN A 202 -0.36 10.08 9.69
C ASN A 202 0.72 10.94 10.37
N LEU A 203 1.94 10.42 10.50
CA LEU A 203 3.08 11.15 11.04
C LEU A 203 3.43 12.34 10.14
N TRP A 204 3.51 12.14 8.83
CA TRP A 204 3.77 13.21 7.87
C TRP A 204 2.76 14.35 7.98
N ARG A 205 1.47 14.02 7.95
CA ARG A 205 0.37 14.99 8.09
C ARG A 205 0.40 15.68 9.45
N ARG A 206 0.79 14.96 10.52
CA ARG A 206 0.94 15.58 11.85
C ARG A 206 2.08 16.59 11.86
N LEU A 207 3.19 16.31 11.18
CA LEU A 207 4.31 17.25 11.08
C LEU A 207 3.94 18.51 10.30
N ASP A 208 3.11 18.40 9.25
CA ASP A 208 2.56 19.57 8.52
C ASP A 208 1.80 20.52 9.47
N THR A 209 1.10 19.99 10.49
CA THR A 209 0.34 20.83 11.45
C THR A 209 1.19 21.46 12.55
N ILE A 210 2.45 21.04 12.68
CA ILE A 210 3.37 21.51 13.74
C ILE A 210 4.32 22.60 13.19
N GLU A 211 4.50 22.62 11.86
CA GLU A 211 5.19 23.66 11.10
C GLU A 211 4.50 25.03 11.24
#